data_AF-A0A7X8PTA3-F1
#
_entry.id   AF-A0A7X8PTA3-F1
#
_cell.length_a   1.000
_cell.length_b   1.000
_cell.length_c   1.000
_cell.angle_alpha   90.00
_cell.angle_beta   90.00
_cell.angle_gamma   90.00
#
_symmetry.space_group_name_H-M   'P 1'
#
loop_
_entity.id
_entity.type
_entity.pdbx_description
1 polymer ?
#
loop_
_entity_poly.entity_id
_entity_poly.type
_entity_poly.pdbx_seq_one_letter_code
_entity_poly.pdbx_strand_id
1 'polypeptide(L)'
;MRKIRIGSGAGFAGDRIDPAIDLIKYGNLDYIGFECLAERTIALAVRQKMNNPDEGYNDLLEERFRLILPAMQGSKVKIITNMGAANPQAAAAKVAEIARSLNISGVRIAAVTGDDVLALLPRMLE
;
A
#
# COMPACT_ATOMS: atom_id res chain seq x y z
N MET A 1 5.51 -2.00 29.74
CA MET A 1 5.64 -2.07 28.25
C MET A 1 4.32 -1.64 27.61
N ARG A 2 4.35 -0.92 26.50
CA ARG A 2 3.15 -0.54 25.75
C ARG A 2 2.63 -1.75 24.96
N LYS A 3 1.36 -2.13 25.15
CA LYS A 3 0.70 -3.18 24.36
C LYS A 3 0.38 -2.64 22.97
N ILE A 4 0.67 -3.43 21.93
CA ILE A 4 0.37 -3.11 20.52
C ILE A 4 -0.60 -4.16 19.97
N ARG A 5 -1.60 -3.72 19.19
CA ARG A 5 -2.58 -4.58 18.49
C ARG A 5 -2.39 -4.47 16.99
N ILE A 6 -2.11 -5.59 16.33
CA ILE A 6 -1.86 -5.67 14.89
C ILE A 6 -2.91 -6.58 14.26
N GLY A 7 -3.50 -6.15 13.14
CA GLY A 7 -4.38 -6.96 12.31
C GLY A 7 -3.77 -7.26 10.94
N SER A 8 -4.30 -8.28 10.27
CA SER A 8 -4.03 -8.58 8.87
C SER A 8 -5.24 -8.19 8.03
N GLY A 9 -5.04 -7.30 7.05
CA GLY A 9 -6.07 -6.83 6.13
C GLY A 9 -6.04 -7.52 4.77
N ALA A 10 -4.92 -8.12 4.38
CA ALA A 10 -4.80 -8.97 3.20
C ALA A 10 -3.56 -9.86 3.31
N GLY A 11 -3.65 -11.09 2.80
CA GLY A 11 -2.51 -12.00 2.62
C GLY A 11 -2.08 -12.20 1.16
N PHE A 12 -2.83 -11.68 0.19
CA PHE A 12 -2.49 -11.71 -1.24
C PHE A 12 -3.24 -10.62 -2.01
N ALA A 13 -2.87 -10.40 -3.27
CA ALA A 13 -3.41 -9.31 -4.09
C ALA A 13 -4.95 -9.30 -4.18
N GLY A 14 -5.58 -10.45 -4.35
CA GLY A 14 -7.04 -10.59 -4.54
C GLY A 14 -7.84 -10.87 -3.27
N ASP A 15 -7.27 -10.62 -2.08
CA ASP A 15 -7.96 -10.94 -0.82
C ASP A 15 -9.22 -10.09 -0.61
N ARG A 16 -10.21 -10.64 0.09
CA ARG A 16 -11.47 -9.93 0.38
C ARG A 16 -11.18 -8.71 1.24
N ILE A 17 -11.80 -7.58 0.90
CA ILE A 17 -11.57 -6.31 1.62
C ILE A 17 -12.49 -6.15 2.83
N ASP A 18 -13.70 -6.70 2.79
CA ASP A 18 -14.72 -6.49 3.84
C ASP A 18 -14.24 -6.86 5.26
N PRO A 19 -13.56 -8.00 5.49
CA PRO A 19 -13.04 -8.32 6.82
C PRO A 19 -11.99 -7.31 7.32
N ALA A 20 -11.20 -6.73 6.41
CA ALA A 20 -10.23 -5.70 6.77
C ALA A 20 -10.92 -4.40 7.19
N ILE A 21 -12.02 -4.05 6.52
CA ILE A 21 -12.87 -2.90 6.89
C ILE A 21 -13.45 -3.10 8.30
N ASP A 22 -13.93 -4.30 8.63
CA ASP A 22 -14.44 -4.61 9.97
C ASP A 22 -13.34 -4.52 11.03
N LEU A 23 -12.13 -5.01 10.73
CA LEU A 23 -10.98 -4.89 11.63
C LEU A 23 -10.57 -3.42 11.86
N ILE A 24 -10.62 -2.58 10.83
CA ILE A 24 -10.33 -1.14 10.92
C ILE A 24 -11.34 -0.43 11.82
N LYS A 25 -12.63 -0.76 11.68
CA LYS A 25 -13.74 -0.12 12.41
C LYS A 25 -13.86 -0.62 13.85
N TYR A 26 -13.75 -1.92 14.07
CA TYR A 26 -14.16 -2.57 15.32
C TYR A 26 -13.02 -3.31 16.04
N GLY A 27 -11.89 -3.55 15.38
CA GLY A 27 -10.79 -4.36 15.93
C GLY A 27 -9.95 -3.68 17.01
N ASN A 28 -10.13 -2.38 17.25
CA ASN A 28 -9.31 -1.55 18.14
C ASN A 28 -7.81 -1.79 17.89
N LEU A 29 -7.39 -1.66 16.63
CA LEU A 29 -6.03 -1.92 16.19
C LEU A 29 -5.16 -0.67 16.31
N ASP A 30 -3.86 -0.86 16.52
CA ASP A 30 -2.87 0.19 16.34
C ASP A 30 -2.31 0.17 14.90
N TYR A 31 -2.21 -1.03 14.29
CA TYR A 31 -1.72 -1.24 12.93
C TYR A 31 -2.51 -2.31 12.19
N ILE A 32 -2.62 -2.18 10.88
CA ILE A 32 -3.12 -3.23 9.99
C ILE A 32 -2.22 -3.34 8.76
N GLY A 33 -1.80 -4.56 8.44
CA GLY A 33 -0.95 -4.87 7.28
C GLY A 33 -1.77 -5.34 6.08
N PHE A 34 -1.46 -4.85 4.88
CA PHE A 34 -1.96 -5.40 3.62
C PHE A 34 -0.78 -5.93 2.82
N GLU A 35 -0.61 -7.25 2.85
CA GLU A 35 0.35 -7.98 2.03
C GLU A 35 -0.34 -8.36 0.71
N CYS A 36 0.12 -7.79 -0.40
CA CYS A 36 -0.54 -7.90 -1.69
C CYS A 36 0.40 -8.21 -2.85
N LEU A 37 1.66 -8.59 -2.58
CA LEU A 37 2.62 -8.92 -3.63
C LEU A 37 3.12 -10.36 -3.54
N ALA A 38 3.32 -10.91 -4.72
CA ALA A 38 4.11 -12.11 -5.00
C ALA A 38 5.10 -11.82 -6.13
N GLU A 39 5.98 -12.76 -6.44
CA GLU A 39 7.05 -12.63 -7.44
C GLU A 39 6.51 -12.16 -8.80
N ARG A 40 5.40 -12.77 -9.26
CA ARG A 40 4.73 -12.40 -10.52
C ARG A 40 4.28 -10.94 -10.50
N THR A 41 3.65 -10.49 -9.41
CA THR A 41 3.10 -9.13 -9.33
C THR A 41 4.20 -8.08 -9.28
N ILE A 42 5.34 -8.39 -8.66
CA ILE A 42 6.51 -7.49 -8.65
C ILE A 42 7.06 -7.33 -10.07
N ALA A 43 7.23 -8.43 -10.81
CA ALA A 43 7.71 -8.38 -12.19
C ALA A 43 6.76 -7.58 -13.11
N LEU A 44 5.45 -7.73 -12.92
CA LEU A 44 4.45 -6.95 -13.65
C LEU A 44 4.53 -5.45 -13.32
N ALA A 45 4.65 -5.10 -12.04
CA ALA A 45 4.78 -3.72 -11.59
C ALA A 45 6.06 -3.04 -12.11
N VAL A 46 7.19 -3.75 -12.12
CA VAL A 46 8.44 -3.26 -12.73
C VAL A 46 8.24 -2.98 -14.21
N ARG A 47 7.61 -3.90 -14.95
CA ARG A 47 7.31 -3.72 -16.38
C ARG A 47 6.37 -2.54 -16.63
N GLN A 48 5.33 -2.36 -15.80
CA GLN A 48 4.44 -1.20 -15.88
C GLN A 48 5.22 0.10 -15.67
N LYS A 49 6.07 0.19 -14.64
CA LYS A 49 6.91 1.36 -14.36
C LYS A 49 7.88 1.67 -15.51
N MET A 50 8.46 0.65 -16.14
CA MET A 50 9.33 0.82 -17.31
C MET A 50 8.59 1.43 -18.50
N ASN A 51 7.31 1.11 -18.67
CA ASN A 51 6.48 1.66 -19.74
C ASN A 51 5.94 3.04 -19.40
N ASN A 52 5.56 3.28 -18.15
CA ASN A 52 5.08 4.56 -17.64
C ASN A 52 5.67 4.83 -16.23
N PRO A 53 6.53 5.85 -16.08
CA PRO A 53 7.14 6.20 -14.79
C PRO A 53 6.17 6.55 -13.66
N ASP A 54 4.92 6.90 -13.97
CA ASP A 54 3.87 7.21 -12.99
C ASP A 54 3.08 5.96 -12.52
N GLU A 55 3.34 4.81 -13.13
CA GLU A 55 2.69 3.53 -12.83
C GLU A 55 3.63 2.58 -12.06
N GLY A 56 3.19 1.32 -11.86
CA GLY A 56 3.97 0.27 -11.21
C GLY A 56 3.74 0.17 -9.70
N TYR A 57 2.62 0.70 -9.22
CA TYR A 57 2.00 0.27 -7.97
C TYR A 57 0.96 -0.82 -8.25
N ASN A 58 0.46 -1.49 -7.21
CA ASN A 58 -0.50 -2.58 -7.37
C ASN A 58 -1.83 -2.11 -7.98
N ASP A 59 -2.34 -2.82 -9.00
CA ASP A 59 -3.55 -2.44 -9.74
C ASP A 59 -4.81 -2.28 -8.86
N LEU A 60 -4.89 -2.96 -7.71
CA LEU A 60 -6.02 -2.87 -6.78
C LEU A 60 -5.86 -1.79 -5.71
N LEU A 61 -4.76 -1.02 -5.73
CA LEU A 61 -4.50 0.04 -4.75
C LEU A 61 -5.67 1.02 -4.70
N GLU A 62 -6.13 1.48 -5.85
CA GLU A 62 -7.16 2.51 -5.92
C GLU A 62 -8.50 2.03 -5.40
N GLU A 63 -8.95 0.86 -5.86
CA GLU A 63 -10.20 0.24 -5.41
C GLU A 63 -10.19 0.02 -3.89
N ARG A 64 -9.10 -0.53 -3.35
CA ARG A 64 -8.97 -0.77 -1.90
C ARG A 64 -8.96 0.54 -1.12
N PHE A 65 -8.15 1.52 -1.52
CA PHE A 65 -8.04 2.77 -0.76
C PHE A 65 -9.31 3.62 -0.81
N ARG A 66 -10.14 3.48 -1.85
CA ARG A 66 -11.48 4.09 -1.86
C ARG A 66 -12.42 3.55 -0.79
N LEU A 67 -12.24 2.29 -0.36
CA LEU A 67 -13.03 1.66 0.71
C LEU A 67 -12.38 1.84 2.09
N ILE A 68 -11.06 1.76 2.14
CA ILE A 68 -10.26 1.86 3.36
C ILE A 68 -10.31 3.27 3.95
N LEU A 69 -10.11 4.32 3.14
CA LEU A 69 -10.00 5.70 3.65
C LEU A 69 -11.27 6.15 4.41
N PRO A 70 -12.50 5.89 3.92
CA PRO A 70 -13.71 6.13 4.70
C PRO A 70 -13.75 5.32 6.01
N ALA A 71 -13.35 4.04 5.98
CA ALA A 71 -13.35 3.19 7.17
C ALA A 71 -12.38 3.66 8.26
N MET A 72 -11.32 4.38 7.88
CA MET A 72 -10.36 4.94 8.82
C MET A 72 -10.89 6.17 9.57
N GLN A 73 -11.99 6.80 9.15
CA GLN A 73 -12.52 7.98 9.83
C GLN A 73 -12.92 7.65 11.27
N GLY A 74 -12.32 8.35 12.23
CA GLY A 74 -12.51 8.08 13.66
C GLY A 74 -11.69 6.90 14.21
N SER A 75 -10.95 6.18 13.36
CA SER A 75 -10.03 5.13 13.78
C SER A 75 -8.61 5.68 14.00
N LYS A 76 -7.90 5.12 14.97
CA LYS A 76 -6.47 5.43 15.23
C LYS A 76 -5.51 4.51 14.46
N VAL A 77 -6.05 3.56 13.69
CA VAL A 77 -5.26 2.52 13.03
C VAL A 77 -4.32 3.13 11.99
N LYS A 78 -3.12 2.57 11.89
CA LYS A 78 -2.17 2.88 10.81
C LYS A 78 -2.10 1.73 9.83
N ILE A 79 -2.08 2.07 8.55
CA ILE A 79 -2.01 1.10 7.47
C ILE A 79 -0.58 0.96 7.01
N ILE A 80 -0.13 -0.28 6.85
CA ILE A 80 1.16 -0.65 6.29
C ILE A 80 0.88 -1.56 5.10
N THR A 81 1.46 -1.26 3.94
CA THR A 81 1.24 -2.08 2.76
C THR A 81 2.45 -2.07 1.84
N ASN A 82 2.68 -3.19 1.16
CA ASN A 82 3.64 -3.28 0.08
C ASN A 82 3.01 -3.01 -1.31
N MET A 83 1.74 -2.62 -1.39
CA MET A 83 1.06 -2.29 -2.65
C MET A 83 1.73 -1.14 -3.44
N GLY A 84 2.70 -0.43 -2.86
CA GLY A 84 3.59 0.46 -3.60
C GLY A 84 4.41 -0.23 -4.69
N ALA A 85 4.65 -1.55 -4.56
CA ALA A 85 5.35 -2.38 -5.54
C ALA A 85 6.64 -1.71 -6.08
N ALA A 86 6.75 -1.54 -7.40
CA ALA A 86 7.92 -0.92 -8.02
C ALA A 86 7.94 0.62 -7.89
N ASN A 87 6.80 1.23 -7.51
CA ASN A 87 6.65 2.68 -7.42
C ASN A 87 5.91 3.15 -6.15
N PRO A 88 6.55 3.05 -4.96
CA PRO A 88 5.94 3.49 -3.71
C PRO A 88 5.57 4.98 -3.68
N GLN A 89 6.30 5.82 -4.43
CA GLN A 89 6.05 7.26 -4.52
C GLN A 89 4.75 7.56 -5.29
N ALA A 90 4.57 6.94 -6.46
CA ALA A 90 3.32 7.07 -7.22
C ALA A 90 2.13 6.52 -6.44
N ALA A 91 2.29 5.39 -5.74
CA ALA A 91 1.25 4.86 -4.86
C ALA A 91 0.83 5.86 -3.77
N ALA A 92 1.79 6.49 -3.09
CA ALA A 92 1.50 7.50 -2.07
C ALA A 92 0.78 8.73 -2.67
N ALA A 93 1.21 9.19 -3.84
CA ALA A 93 0.56 10.29 -4.56
C ALA A 93 -0.88 9.93 -4.95
N LYS A 94 -1.11 8.70 -5.45
CA LYS A 94 -2.44 8.21 -5.81
C LYS A 94 -3.36 8.09 -4.60
N VAL A 95 -2.87 7.58 -3.46
CA VAL A 95 -3.65 7.54 -2.21
C VAL A 95 -4.02 8.95 -1.74
N ALA A 96 -3.10 9.92 -1.87
CA ALA A 96 -3.38 11.32 -1.54
C ALA A 96 -4.45 11.93 -2.47
N GLU A 97 -4.40 11.61 -3.77
CA GLU A 97 -5.42 11.99 -4.74
C GLU A 97 -6.80 11.41 -4.37
N ILE A 98 -6.87 10.13 -4.03
CA ILE A 98 -8.11 9.48 -3.61
C ILE A 98 -8.68 10.15 -2.36
N ALA A 99 -7.83 10.40 -1.34
CA ALA A 99 -8.26 11.09 -0.13
C ALA A 99 -8.87 12.47 -0.43
N ARG A 100 -8.23 13.25 -1.30
CA ARG A 100 -8.77 14.54 -1.78
C ARG A 100 -10.11 14.36 -2.51
N SER A 101 -10.22 13.37 -3.39
CA SER A 101 -11.46 13.09 -4.13
C SER A 101 -12.64 12.72 -3.23
N LEU A 102 -12.36 12.14 -2.06
CA LEU A 102 -13.34 11.75 -1.05
C LEU A 102 -13.60 12.85 -0.01
N ASN A 103 -13.00 14.04 -0.15
CA ASN A 103 -13.03 15.12 0.84
C ASN A 103 -12.51 14.69 2.23
N ILE A 104 -11.59 13.73 2.28
CA ILE A 104 -10.97 13.26 3.51
C ILE A 104 -9.65 14.02 3.72
N SER A 105 -9.58 14.79 4.80
CA SER A 105 -8.41 15.57 5.19
C SER A 105 -7.70 14.95 6.41
N GLY A 106 -6.48 15.40 6.71
CA GLY A 106 -5.72 14.96 7.90
C GLY A 106 -5.06 13.57 7.77
N VAL A 107 -5.14 12.93 6.61
CA VAL A 107 -4.46 11.66 6.34
C VAL A 107 -2.96 11.93 6.14
N ARG A 108 -2.13 11.26 6.94
CA ARG A 108 -0.66 11.26 6.77
C ARG A 108 -0.26 10.06 5.94
N ILE A 109 0.45 10.31 4.85
CA ILE A 109 0.89 9.29 3.90
C ILE A 109 2.40 9.38 3.79
N ALA A 110 3.08 8.24 3.86
CA ALA A 110 4.52 8.14 3.68
C ALA A 110 4.82 6.98 2.74
N ALA A 111 5.63 7.24 1.72
CA ALA A 111 6.26 6.20 0.92
C ALA A 111 7.58 5.82 1.58
N VAL A 112 7.81 4.52 1.78
CA VAL A 112 9.10 4.00 2.23
C VAL A 112 9.79 3.38 1.02
N THR A 113 10.96 3.91 0.67
CA THR A 113 11.78 3.43 -0.46
C THR A 113 13.04 2.77 0.07
N GLY A 114 13.58 1.82 -0.70
CA GLY A 114 14.91 1.25 -0.49
C GLY A 114 15.89 1.73 -1.55
N ASP A 115 17.12 1.24 -1.47
CA ASP A 115 18.16 1.53 -2.46
C ASP A 115 17.86 0.84 -3.80
N ASP A 116 17.96 1.59 -4.89
CA ASP A 116 17.91 1.02 -6.24
C ASP A 116 19.30 0.52 -6.64
N VAL A 117 19.45 -0.79 -6.74
CA VAL A 117 20.70 -1.46 -7.09
C VAL A 117 20.81 -1.77 -8.58
N LEU A 118 19.86 -1.35 -9.43
CA LEU A 118 19.91 -1.60 -10.87
C LEU A 118 21.19 -1.03 -11.50
N ALA A 119 21.64 0.13 -11.02
CA ALA A 119 22.89 0.74 -11.44
C ALA A 119 24.14 -0.09 -11.08
N LEU A 120 24.04 -1.00 -10.11
CA LEU A 120 25.14 -1.87 -9.68
C LEU A 120 25.21 -3.18 -10.48
N LEU A 121 24.14 -3.54 -11.21
CA LEU A 121 24.07 -4.81 -11.95
C LEU A 121 25.23 -5.04 -12.92
N PRO A 122 25.71 -4.06 -13.72
CA PRO A 122 26.83 -4.28 -14.63
C PRO A 122 28.08 -4.80 -13.91
N ARG A 123 28.36 -4.28 -12.70
CA ARG A 123 29.52 -4.68 -11.90
C ARG A 123 29.37 -6.05 -11.24
N MET A 124 28.14 -6.52 -11.03
CA MET A 124 27.87 -7.80 -10.35
C MET A 124 27.87 -9.00 -11.31
N LEU A 125 27.82 -8.74 -12.61
CA LEU A 125 27.83 -9.75 -13.67
C LEU A 125 29.24 -10.03 -14.21
N GLU A 126 30.24 -9.27 -13.76
CA GLU A 126 31.68 -9.51 -13.95
C GLU A 126 32.21 -10.51 -12.92
#